data_AF-A0A7W0XJ94-F1
#
_entry.id   AF-A0A7W0XJ94-F1
#
_cell.length_a   1.000
_cell.length_b   1.000
_cell.length_c   1.000
_cell.angle_alpha   90.00
_cell.angle_beta   90.00
_cell.angle_gamma   90.00
#
_symmetry.space_group_name_H-M   'P 1'
#
loop_
_entity.id
_entity.type
_entity.pdbx_description
1 polymer ?
#
loop_
_entity_poly.entity_id
_entity_poly.type
_entity_poly.pdbx_seq_one_letter_code
_entity_poly.pdbx_strand_id
1 'polypeptide(L)'
;MCTEIKQLHLNLGTTIVYVTHDQVEAMTLATVIAVLRDGSIQQLGTPGKFYNRPTNIFVADFMGSPSMNLVPVEDATNGGASVSLARPGANR
;
A
#
# COMPACT_ATOMS: atom_id res chain seq x y z
N MET A 1 -5.08 8.74 -20.55
CA MET A 1 -6.29 8.17 -19.92
C MET A 1 -6.47 8.64 -18.46
N CYS A 2 -5.53 8.39 -17.53
CA CYS A 2 -5.64 8.91 -16.16
C CYS A 2 -5.68 10.46 -16.06
N THR A 3 -5.01 11.15 -16.99
CA THR A 3 -4.91 12.62 -16.97
C THR A 3 -6.26 13.32 -17.20
N GLU A 4 -7.09 12.84 -18.13
CA GLU A 4 -8.42 13.41 -18.38
C GLU A 4 -9.31 13.38 -17.14
N ILE A 5 -9.36 12.24 -16.44
CA ILE A 5 -10.23 12.08 -15.26
C ILE A 5 -9.76 13.00 -14.12
N LYS A 6 -8.44 13.14 -13.94
CA LYS A 6 -7.86 14.04 -12.93
C LYS A 6 -8.19 15.50 -13.22
N GLN A 7 -8.13 15.92 -14.48
CA GLN A 7 -8.53 17.27 -14.87
C GLN A 7 -10.03 17.51 -14.72
N LEU A 8 -10.86 16.51 -15.05
CA LEU A 8 -12.30 16.59 -14.85
C LEU A 8 -12.64 16.76 -13.36
N HIS A 9 -12.00 15.99 -12.48
CA HIS A 9 -12.19 16.12 -11.02
C HIS A 9 -11.84 17.52 -10.51
N LEU A 10 -10.70 18.08 -10.93
CA LEU A 10 -10.28 19.42 -10.55
C LEU A 10 -11.24 20.51 -11.04
N ASN A 11 -11.83 20.32 -12.23
CA ASN A 11 -12.74 21.29 -12.84
C ASN A 11 -14.16 21.26 -12.26
N LEU A 12 -14.65 20.09 -11.82
CA LEU A 12 -16.02 19.95 -11.31
C LEU A 12 -16.18 20.27 -9.82
N GLY A 13 -15.10 20.27 -9.03
CA GLY A 13 -15.13 20.63 -7.59
C GLY A 13 -16.08 19.77 -6.72
N THR A 14 -16.60 18.68 -7.26
CA THR A 14 -17.59 17.80 -6.62
C THR A 14 -16.90 16.57 -6.03
N THR A 15 -17.48 15.99 -4.98
CA THR A 15 -16.96 14.77 -4.36
C THR A 15 -17.17 13.57 -5.29
N ILE A 16 -16.08 12.87 -5.62
CA ILE A 16 -16.10 11.69 -6.50
C ILE A 16 -15.62 10.48 -5.71
N VAL A 17 -16.33 9.36 -5.88
CA VAL A 17 -15.89 8.04 -5.41
C VAL A 17 -15.51 7.24 -6.66
N TYR A 18 -14.26 6.80 -6.72
CA TYR A 18 -13.73 5.99 -7.80
C TYR A 18 -13.35 4.60 -7.25
N VAL A 19 -13.81 3.55 -7.92
CA VAL A 19 -13.56 2.16 -7.52
C VAL A 19 -12.72 1.50 -8.62
N THR A 20 -11.58 0.94 -8.23
CA THR A 20 -10.68 0.25 -9.13
C THR A 20 -10.05 -0.95 -8.42
N HIS A 21 -9.56 -1.90 -9.22
CA HIS A 21 -8.74 -3.02 -8.77
C HIS A 21 -7.24 -2.74 -8.96
N ASP A 22 -6.87 -1.66 -9.66
CA ASP A 22 -5.49 -1.30 -9.93
C ASP A 22 -4.96 -0.31 -8.88
N GLN A 23 -3.89 -0.73 -8.21
CA GLN A 23 -3.16 0.09 -7.25
C GLN A 23 -2.52 1.35 -7.87
N VAL A 24 -2.05 1.31 -9.13
CA VAL A 24 -1.44 2.46 -9.80
C VAL A 24 -2.47 3.57 -10.01
N GLU A 25 -3.69 3.20 -10.40
CA GLU A 25 -4.79 4.15 -10.54
C GLU A 25 -5.16 4.79 -9.19
N ALA A 26 -5.30 3.96 -8.14
CA ALA A 26 -5.60 4.44 -6.80
C ALA A 26 -4.51 5.41 -6.27
N MET A 27 -3.24 5.09 -6.49
CA MET A 27 -2.10 5.88 -6.00
C MET A 27 -1.90 7.20 -6.75
N THR A 28 -2.31 7.29 -8.02
CA THR A 28 -2.06 8.46 -8.87
C THR A 28 -3.22 9.45 -8.93
N LEU A 29 -4.46 8.96 -8.78
CA LEU A 29 -5.68 9.76 -8.89
C LEU A 29 -6.27 10.16 -7.55
N ALA A 30 -6.17 9.30 -6.53
CA ALA A 30 -6.93 9.50 -5.30
C ALA A 30 -6.26 10.50 -4.34
N THR A 31 -7.07 11.38 -3.75
CA THR A 31 -6.69 12.19 -2.59
C THR A 31 -6.63 11.33 -1.32
N VAL A 32 -7.59 10.42 -1.19
CA VAL A 32 -7.71 9.44 -0.10
C VAL A 32 -8.09 8.11 -0.72
N ILE A 33 -7.42 7.05 -0.28
CA ILE A 33 -7.67 5.67 -0.68
C ILE A 33 -8.37 4.96 0.48
N ALA A 34 -9.35 4.12 0.16
CA ALA A 34 -9.90 3.12 1.07
C ALA A 34 -9.65 1.74 0.48
N VAL A 35 -8.95 0.88 1.20
CA VAL A 35 -8.76 -0.53 0.78
C VAL A 35 -9.78 -1.38 1.52
N LEU A 36 -10.51 -2.20 0.77
CA LEU A 36 -11.52 -3.11 1.30
C LEU A 36 -11.09 -4.55 1.06
N ARG A 37 -11.42 -5.43 2.03
CA ARG A 37 -11.28 -6.88 1.92
C ARG A 37 -12.44 -7.53 2.65
N ASP A 38 -13.11 -8.48 2.01
CA ASP A 38 -14.27 -9.22 2.55
C ASP A 38 -15.35 -8.31 3.15
N GLY A 39 -15.66 -7.21 2.45
CA GLY A 39 -16.66 -6.22 2.89
C GLY A 39 -16.21 -5.30 4.04
N SER A 40 -14.97 -5.42 4.51
CA SER A 40 -14.43 -4.60 5.61
C SER A 40 -13.30 -3.68 5.14
N ILE A 41 -13.31 -2.42 5.61
CA ILE A 41 -12.24 -1.46 5.35
C ILE A 41 -10.99 -1.90 6.12
N GLN A 42 -9.91 -2.15 5.39
CA GLN A 42 -8.61 -2.52 5.94
C GLN A 42 -7.80 -1.30 6.35
N GLN A 43 -7.86 -0.25 5.53
CA GLN A 43 -7.18 1.02 5.79
C GLN A 43 -7.85 2.15 5.01
N LEU A 44 -7.80 3.36 5.57
CA LEU A 44 -8.23 4.61 4.96
C LEU A 44 -7.12 5.66 5.16
N GLY A 45 -6.74 6.37 4.11
CA GLY A 45 -5.69 7.39 4.20
C GLY A 45 -5.15 7.87 2.85
N THR A 46 -4.20 8.79 2.89
CA THR A 46 -3.53 9.30 1.69
C THR A 46 -2.63 8.24 1.04
N PRO A 47 -2.34 8.35 -0.26
CA PRO A 47 -1.42 7.43 -0.95
C PRO A 47 -0.07 7.26 -0.23
N GLY A 48 0.50 8.37 0.26
CA GLY A 48 1.75 8.34 1.02
C GLY A 48 1.66 7.57 2.34
N LYS A 49 0.51 7.61 3.03
CA LYS A 49 0.31 6.84 4.28
C LYS A 49 0.18 5.34 3.99
N PHE A 50 -0.49 4.98 2.89
CA PHE A 50 -0.61 3.58 2.45
C PHE A 50 0.76 2.96 2.16
N TYR A 51 1.61 3.67 1.42
CA TYR A 51 2.93 3.17 1.06
C TYR A 51 3.88 3.10 2.27
N ASN A 52 3.93 4.16 3.09
CA ASN A 52 4.94 4.25 4.16
C ASN A 52 4.52 3.56 5.47
N ARG A 53 3.22 3.43 5.72
CA ARG A 53 2.66 2.94 7.01
C ARG A 53 1.42 2.08 6.77
N PRO A 54 1.59 0.86 6.20
CA PRO A 54 0.51 -0.10 6.11
C PRO A 54 0.07 -0.53 7.52
N THR A 55 -1.25 -0.63 7.74
CA THR A 55 -1.85 -0.95 9.04
C THR A 55 -1.90 -2.46 9.30
N ASN A 56 -1.82 -3.26 8.25
CA ASN A 56 -1.81 -4.72 8.34
C ASN A 56 -1.01 -5.35 7.20
N ILE A 57 -0.72 -6.64 7.34
CA ILE A 57 0.06 -7.42 6.37
C ILE A 57 -0.60 -7.44 5.00
N PHE A 58 -1.93 -7.51 4.92
CA PHE A 58 -2.64 -7.49 3.65
C PHE A 58 -2.40 -6.19 2.89
N VAL A 59 -2.48 -5.03 3.55
CA VAL A 59 -2.19 -3.73 2.92
C VAL A 59 -0.71 -3.62 2.56
N ALA A 60 0.19 -4.15 3.40
CA ALA A 60 1.63 -4.15 3.12
C ALA A 60 2.00 -5.00 1.88
N ASP A 61 1.35 -6.15 1.72
CA ASP A 61 1.55 -7.06 0.59
C ASP A 61 0.85 -6.55 -0.68
N PHE A 62 -0.35 -5.98 -0.51
CA PHE A 62 -1.16 -5.45 -1.61
C PHE A 62 -0.61 -4.16 -2.21
N MET A 63 0.11 -3.34 -1.43
CA MET A 63 0.65 -2.05 -1.89
C MET A 63 2.08 -2.18 -2.39
N GLY A 64 2.26 -1.98 -3.68
CA GLY A 64 3.58 -1.95 -4.33
C GLY A 64 3.68 -2.94 -5.47
N SER A 65 4.49 -2.58 -6.47
CA SER A 65 4.92 -3.50 -7.53
C SER A 65 6.41 -3.26 -7.75
N PRO A 66 7.29 -4.17 -7.29
CA PRO A 66 7.00 -5.44 -6.60
C PRO A 66 6.45 -5.25 -5.17
N SER A 67 5.77 -6.28 -4.65
CA SER A 67 5.20 -6.28 -3.30
C SER A 67 6.26 -6.24 -2.20
N MET A 68 5.84 -5.90 -0.98
CA MET A 68 6.73 -5.84 0.18
C MET A 68 7.28 -7.23 0.53
N ASN A 69 8.58 -7.32 0.81
CA ASN A 69 9.17 -8.55 1.33
C ASN A 69 8.74 -8.75 2.79
N LEU A 70 8.00 -9.82 3.06
CA LEU A 70 7.57 -10.22 4.40
C LEU A 70 8.39 -11.42 4.86
N VAL A 71 9.12 -11.28 5.96
CA VAL A 71 9.98 -12.33 6.51
C VAL A 71 9.46 -12.72 7.89
N PRO A 72 9.03 -13.97 8.11
CA PRO A 72 8.63 -14.43 9.43
C PRO A 72 9.86 -14.46 10.34
N VAL A 73 9.70 -13.94 11.56
CA VAL A 73 10.72 -13.96 12.60
C VAL A 73 10.10 -14.62 13.82
N GLU A 74 10.78 -15.62 14.36
CA GLU A 74 10.45 -16.18 15.66
C GLU A 74 11.19 -15.37 16.73
N ASP A 75 10.46 -14.91 17.74
CA ASP A 75 11.08 -14.22 18.88
C ASP A 75 12.01 -15.20 19.59
N ALA A 76 13.32 -14.92 19.55
CA ALA A 76 14.25 -15.56 20.45
C ALA A 76 13.93 -15.05 21.86
N THR A 77 13.20 -15.84 22.64
CA THR A 77 12.98 -15.61 24.06
C THR A 77 14.34 -15.55 24.77
N ASN A 78 14.90 -14.33 24.89
CA ASN A 78 15.82 -13.80 25.90
C ASN A 78 16.69 -12.68 25.30
N GLY A 79 16.36 -11.42 25.64
CA GLY A 79 17.31 -10.30 25.67
C GLY A 79 17.99 -9.93 24.35
N GLY A 80 17.26 -9.23 23.48
CA GLY A 80 17.81 -8.54 22.31
C GLY A 80 17.46 -9.25 20.99
N ALA A 81 16.39 -8.79 20.33
CA ALA A 81 16.05 -9.26 18.99
C ALA A 81 16.99 -8.64 17.96
N SER A 82 18.09 -9.31 17.63
CA SER A 82 18.91 -9.00 16.46
C SER A 82 18.47 -9.88 15.28
N VAL A 83 17.79 -9.28 14.30
CA VAL A 83 17.39 -9.97 13.07
C VAL A 83 18.44 -9.67 11.99
N SER A 84 19.20 -10.68 11.56
CA SER A 84 20.14 -10.58 10.44
C SER A 84 19.50 -11.16 9.19
N LEU A 85 19.23 -10.31 8.20
CA LEU A 85 18.71 -10.72 6.89
C LEU A 85 19.86 -10.90 5.92
N ALA A 86 20.20 -12.15 5.57
CA ALA A 86 21.13 -12.43 4.48
C ALA A 86 20.40 -12.24 3.14
N ARG A 87 20.84 -11.28 2.31
CA ARG A 87 20.31 -11.12 0.94
C ARG A 87 20.74 -12.33 0.09
N PRO A 88 19.82 -13.15 -0.44
CA PRO A 88 20.20 -14.20 -1.36
C PRO A 88 20.74 -13.54 -2.64
N GLY A 89 22.02 -13.77 -2.96
CA GLY A 89 22.63 -13.34 -4.21
C GLY A 89 23.66 -12.20 -4.16
N ALA A 90 24.15 -11.80 -2.98
CA ALA A 90 25.20 -10.76 -2.88
C ALA A 90 26.63 -11.23 -3.27
N ASN A 91 26.77 -12.34 -4.00
CA ASN A 91 28.06 -12.86 -4.44
C ASN A 91 28.04 -13.25 -5.93
N ARG A 92 27.80 -12.25 -6.79
CA ARG A 92 28.13 -12.30 -8.22
C ARG A 92 28.57 -10.94 -8.72
#